data_AF-A0A358R1I2-F1
#
_entry.id   AF-A0A358R1I2-F1
#
_cell.length_a   1.000
_cell.length_b   1.000
_cell.length_c   1.000
_cell.angle_alpha   90.00
_cell.angle_beta   90.00
_cell.angle_gamma   90.00
#
_symmetry.space_group_name_H-M   'P 1'
#
loop_
_entity.id
_entity.type
_entity.pdbx_description
1 polymer ?
#
loop_
_entity_poly.entity_id
_entity_poly.type
_entity_poly.pdbx_seq_one_letter_code
_entity_poly.pdbx_strand_id
1 'polypeptide(L)'
;MGNIALNKTATASSYVLPFSPNKAVDGFTSPLNRWVCNSVSTAYPGWLMVDMGSQKFVNRWVVKHMCVGGFTPSTSYSNRDYKFQGSNDYVSWTDIDTVTGNTLSTTDRTTAIVNFRFYRVSVTSGLNANKGLASIEELEIYEAPVPVLTNLTLSSGTLNPAFNSAVYNYTASVGYDVTSITVTATSGGAPSTMTVNGVTTTSGQPSAPISLNVGANTVTVQLTSPGVPVQTYTVAVTRASSPYLTEVEVIYTGRSGSGEITITMDHTVTSYTTNVPSASTAVTITPFAEDTAAQIVVNGQQLSSGETSSAISLSTSSTQIPIQVKPSDGQTPRDYTVTVTK
;
A
#
# COMPACT_ATOMS: atom_id res chain seq x y z
N MET A 1 0.02 -15.06 17.65
CA MET A 1 1.10 -15.46 16.72
C MET A 1 1.83 -16.66 17.33
N GLY A 2 2.21 -17.65 16.53
CA GLY A 2 2.90 -18.86 17.00
C GLY A 2 4.41 -18.65 17.20
N ASN A 3 5.05 -19.56 17.93
CA ASN A 3 6.51 -19.61 18.07
C ASN A 3 7.14 -19.95 16.70
N ILE A 4 7.88 -19.01 16.10
CA ILE A 4 8.53 -19.21 14.81
C ILE A 4 9.87 -19.93 14.88
N ALA A 5 10.43 -20.12 16.09
CA ALA A 5 11.61 -20.94 16.30
C ALA A 5 11.27 -22.45 16.35
N LEU A 6 10.00 -22.80 16.57
CA LEU A 6 9.56 -24.19 16.72
C LEU A 6 9.97 -25.04 15.50
N ASN A 7 10.67 -26.14 15.78
CA ASN A 7 11.22 -27.11 14.82
C ASN A 7 12.17 -26.52 13.77
N LYS A 8 12.72 -25.32 14.00
CA LYS A 8 13.75 -24.75 13.13
C LYS A 8 15.10 -25.41 13.33
N THR A 9 15.97 -25.25 12.35
CA THR A 9 17.36 -25.67 12.48
C THR A 9 18.05 -24.83 13.55
N ALA A 10 18.48 -25.50 14.63
CA ALA A 10 19.25 -24.90 15.70
C ALA A 10 20.69 -25.41 15.69
N THR A 11 21.63 -24.50 15.93
CA THR A 11 23.06 -24.79 16.10
C THR A 11 23.57 -24.11 17.37
N ALA A 12 24.69 -24.55 17.91
CA ALA A 12 25.25 -23.98 19.12
C ALA A 12 26.78 -23.91 19.07
N SER A 13 27.37 -23.12 19.96
CA SER A 13 28.82 -23.05 20.17
C SER A 13 29.42 -24.41 20.49
N SER A 14 28.71 -25.19 21.32
CA SER A 14 29.00 -26.57 21.66
C SER A 14 27.76 -27.20 22.30
N TYR A 15 27.78 -28.53 22.44
CA TYR A 15 26.82 -29.22 23.29
C TYR A 15 27.41 -30.51 23.85
N VAL A 16 26.79 -31.01 24.93
CA VAL A 16 27.10 -32.33 25.51
C VAL A 16 25.99 -33.31 25.13
N LEU A 17 26.34 -34.54 24.73
CA LEU A 17 25.32 -35.56 24.45
C LEU A 17 24.55 -35.94 25.73
N PRO A 18 23.22 -36.14 25.67
CA PRO A 18 22.33 -36.08 24.50
C PRO A 18 21.60 -34.73 24.32
N PHE A 19 22.16 -33.63 24.82
CA PHE A 19 21.52 -32.31 24.95
C PHE A 19 21.80 -31.39 23.73
N SER A 20 21.41 -31.84 22.53
CA SER A 20 21.61 -31.10 21.28
C SER A 20 20.81 -29.79 21.23
N PRO A 21 21.24 -28.79 20.42
CA PRO A 21 20.53 -27.51 20.30
C PRO A 21 19.08 -27.64 19.80
N ASN A 22 18.77 -28.62 18.95
CA ASN A 22 17.41 -28.80 18.43
C ASN A 22 16.38 -29.13 19.52
N LYS A 23 16.81 -29.68 20.67
CA LYS A 23 15.93 -29.95 21.81
C LYS A 23 15.42 -28.71 22.52
N ALA A 24 16.04 -27.56 22.26
CA ALA A 24 15.62 -26.30 22.85
C ALA A 24 14.73 -25.48 21.90
N VAL A 25 14.23 -26.09 20.83
CA VAL A 25 13.30 -25.44 19.87
C VAL A 25 12.24 -26.42 19.39
N ASP A 26 12.00 -27.53 20.09
CA ASP A 26 11.08 -28.60 19.66
C ASP A 26 9.72 -28.53 20.38
N GLY A 27 9.55 -27.56 21.30
CA GLY A 27 8.33 -27.36 22.06
C GLY A 27 8.17 -28.26 23.28
N PHE A 28 9.14 -29.12 23.59
CA PHE A 28 9.10 -30.02 24.75
C PHE A 28 10.07 -29.56 25.84
N THR A 29 9.60 -29.48 27.09
CA THR A 29 10.45 -29.15 28.24
C THR A 29 10.52 -30.34 29.20
N SER A 30 11.72 -30.84 29.47
CA SER A 30 11.96 -31.92 30.44
C SER A 30 13.44 -32.00 30.76
N PRO A 31 13.85 -32.67 31.87
CA PRO A 31 15.25 -32.67 32.25
C PRO A 31 16.23 -33.21 31.21
N LEU A 32 15.74 -34.05 30.29
CA LEU A 32 16.52 -34.65 29.21
C LEU A 32 16.26 -34.00 27.84
N ASN A 33 15.30 -33.07 27.75
CA ASN A 33 14.94 -32.36 26.52
C ASN A 33 15.29 -30.87 26.61
N ARG A 34 16.58 -30.60 26.40
CA ARG A 34 17.18 -29.28 26.52
C ARG A 34 18.52 -29.24 25.80
N TRP A 35 19.02 -28.03 25.55
CA TRP A 35 20.41 -27.79 25.18
C TRP A 35 21.30 -27.63 26.41
N VAL A 36 22.54 -28.12 26.36
CA VAL A 36 23.56 -27.91 27.41
C VAL A 36 24.92 -27.61 26.80
N CYS A 37 25.53 -26.49 27.19
CA CYS A 37 26.91 -26.11 26.88
C CYS A 37 27.76 -26.13 28.15
N ASN A 38 28.94 -26.77 28.11
CA ASN A 38 29.79 -26.99 29.27
C ASN A 38 31.03 -26.10 29.37
N SER A 39 31.11 -25.06 28.53
CA SER A 39 32.21 -24.09 28.53
C SER A 39 31.65 -22.70 28.25
N VAL A 40 31.40 -21.97 29.33
CA VAL A 40 30.82 -20.62 29.28
C VAL A 40 31.64 -19.66 30.12
N SER A 41 31.99 -18.53 29.53
CA SER A 41 32.56 -17.39 30.23
C SER A 41 32.24 -16.10 29.48
N THR A 42 32.62 -14.96 30.06
CA THR A 42 32.52 -13.67 29.38
C THR A 42 33.40 -13.58 28.13
N ALA A 43 34.56 -14.26 28.11
CA ALA A 43 35.46 -14.30 26.96
C ALA A 43 35.03 -15.32 25.89
N TYR A 44 34.38 -16.41 26.32
CA TYR A 44 33.90 -17.49 25.46
C TYR A 44 32.44 -17.79 25.78
N PRO A 45 31.50 -17.00 25.24
CA PRO A 45 30.10 -17.20 25.54
C PRO A 45 29.57 -18.48 24.90
N GLY A 46 28.77 -19.24 25.66
CA GLY A 46 28.00 -20.35 25.12
C GLY A 46 26.78 -19.80 24.39
N TRP A 47 26.54 -20.21 23.15
CA TRP A 47 25.39 -19.69 22.40
C TRP A 47 24.56 -20.80 21.76
N LEU A 48 23.25 -20.58 21.71
CA LEU A 48 22.29 -21.35 20.93
C LEU A 48 21.63 -20.43 19.92
N MET A 49 21.65 -20.82 18.66
CA MET A 49 21.21 -20.03 17.52
C MET A 49 20.18 -20.80 16.69
N VAL A 50 19.20 -20.08 16.15
CA VAL A 50 18.18 -20.56 15.24
C VAL A 50 18.31 -19.86 13.90
N ASP A 51 18.31 -20.62 12.79
CA ASP A 51 18.18 -20.09 11.43
C ASP A 51 16.70 -20.03 11.03
N MET A 52 16.19 -18.83 10.74
CA MET A 52 14.81 -18.64 10.30
C MET A 52 14.60 -19.01 8.82
N GLY A 53 15.68 -19.14 8.04
CA GLY A 53 15.69 -19.38 6.59
C GLY A 53 15.63 -18.09 5.76
N SER A 54 14.95 -17.06 6.27
CA SER A 54 14.86 -15.71 5.71
C SER A 54 14.85 -14.68 6.83
N GLN A 55 15.03 -13.39 6.50
CA GLN A 55 14.83 -12.33 7.48
C GLN A 55 13.39 -12.32 8.00
N LYS A 56 13.24 -12.11 9.30
CA LYS A 56 11.96 -12.06 10.01
C LYS A 56 11.92 -10.87 10.95
N PHE A 57 10.82 -10.12 10.91
CA PHE A 57 10.54 -9.08 11.89
C PHE A 57 10.16 -9.72 13.23
N VAL A 58 10.93 -9.47 14.28
CA VAL A 58 10.75 -10.07 15.63
C VAL A 58 10.68 -8.96 16.66
N ASN A 59 9.80 -9.12 17.65
CA ASN A 59 9.74 -8.21 18.81
C ASN A 59 9.51 -8.91 20.14
N ARG A 60 9.40 -10.23 20.19
CA ARG A 60 9.25 -10.97 21.44
C ARG A 60 10.03 -12.27 21.38
N TRP A 61 10.69 -12.57 22.49
CA TRP A 61 11.47 -13.78 22.66
C TRP A 61 11.25 -14.32 24.07
N VAL A 62 11.34 -15.64 24.19
CA VAL A 62 11.18 -16.37 25.45
C VAL A 62 12.31 -17.36 25.60
N VAL A 63 12.95 -17.37 26.77
CA VAL A 63 13.87 -18.42 27.18
C VAL A 63 13.28 -19.12 28.40
N LYS A 64 12.97 -20.41 28.23
CA LYS A 64 12.62 -21.31 29.33
C LYS A 64 13.91 -21.94 29.84
N HIS A 65 14.18 -21.72 31.13
CA HIS A 65 15.37 -22.27 31.81
C HIS A 65 15.05 -23.66 32.38
N MET A 66 16.07 -24.36 32.89
CA MET A 66 15.96 -25.73 33.41
C MET A 66 14.82 -25.93 34.42
N CYS A 67 14.41 -24.87 35.11
CA CYS A 67 13.33 -24.96 36.08
C CYS A 67 11.97 -25.26 35.48
N VAL A 68 11.75 -24.87 34.22
CA VAL A 68 10.54 -25.27 33.49
C VAL A 68 10.56 -26.78 33.21
N GLY A 69 11.75 -27.36 33.02
CA GLY A 69 11.96 -28.81 32.93
C GLY A 69 11.93 -29.55 34.27
N GLY A 70 11.74 -28.87 35.41
CA GLY A 70 11.60 -29.51 36.73
C GLY A 70 12.79 -29.40 37.69
N PHE A 71 13.86 -28.70 37.31
CA PHE A 71 14.97 -28.42 38.25
C PHE A 71 14.63 -27.28 39.21
N THR A 72 14.97 -27.39 40.49
CA THR A 72 14.65 -26.34 41.47
C THR A 72 15.81 -26.09 42.44
N PRO A 73 16.00 -24.87 42.95
CA PRO A 73 15.25 -23.64 42.64
C PRO A 73 15.78 -22.89 41.40
N SER A 74 15.00 -21.93 40.88
CA SER A 74 15.41 -21.07 39.76
C SER A 74 16.59 -20.15 40.06
N THR A 75 16.78 -19.81 41.33
CA THR A 75 17.97 -19.13 41.83
C THR A 75 19.25 -19.94 41.66
N SER A 76 19.17 -21.24 41.34
CA SER A 76 20.31 -22.12 41.05
C SER A 76 20.41 -22.49 39.58
N TYR A 77 19.27 -22.76 38.92
CA TYR A 77 19.22 -23.46 37.63
C TYR A 77 18.74 -22.60 36.44
N SER A 78 18.75 -21.27 36.58
CA SER A 78 18.59 -20.35 35.45
C SER A 78 19.94 -19.77 35.00
N ASN A 79 20.09 -19.55 33.69
CA ASN A 79 21.24 -18.80 33.18
C ASN A 79 21.22 -17.39 33.76
N ARG A 80 22.37 -16.90 34.23
CA ARG A 80 22.48 -15.64 34.97
C ARG A 80 22.57 -14.44 34.03
N ASP A 81 23.56 -14.43 33.14
CA ASP A 81 23.86 -13.31 32.26
C ASP A 81 23.95 -13.76 30.81
N TYR A 82 23.13 -13.16 29.95
CA TYR A 82 23.06 -13.53 28.54
C TYR A 82 22.41 -12.41 27.71
N LYS A 83 22.57 -12.51 26.39
CA LYS A 83 22.03 -11.55 25.43
C LYS A 83 21.16 -12.26 24.41
N PHE A 84 20.07 -11.62 24.00
CA PHE A 84 19.36 -11.98 22.78
C PHE A 84 19.96 -11.17 21.64
N GLN A 85 20.41 -11.84 20.59
CA GLN A 85 21.16 -11.22 19.49
C GLN A 85 20.61 -11.64 18.13
N GLY A 86 20.81 -10.78 17.13
CA GLY A 86 20.42 -11.02 15.74
C GLY A 86 21.57 -10.83 14.75
N SER A 87 21.52 -11.53 13.62
CA SER A 87 22.48 -11.43 12.52
C SER A 87 21.85 -11.74 11.16
N ASN A 88 22.41 -11.17 10.09
CA ASN A 88 22.04 -11.48 8.70
C ASN A 88 23.17 -12.21 7.93
N ASP A 89 24.38 -12.27 8.48
CA ASP A 89 25.57 -12.83 7.84
C ASP A 89 26.21 -13.96 8.66
N TYR A 90 25.62 -14.33 9.81
CA TYR A 90 26.11 -15.33 10.77
C TYR A 90 27.39 -14.92 11.53
N VAL A 91 28.04 -13.82 11.14
CA VAL A 91 29.35 -13.40 11.65
C VAL A 91 29.21 -12.18 12.55
N SER A 92 28.50 -11.17 12.08
CA SER A 92 28.28 -9.90 12.77
C SER A 92 26.98 -9.99 13.57
N TRP A 93 27.07 -9.77 14.88
CA TRP A 93 25.95 -9.92 15.80
C TRP A 93 25.60 -8.60 16.49
N THR A 94 24.31 -8.25 16.45
CA THR A 94 23.76 -7.09 17.14
C THR A 94 23.09 -7.54 18.44
N ASP A 95 23.40 -6.85 19.54
CA ASP A 95 22.69 -7.01 20.82
C ASP A 95 21.29 -6.39 20.72
N ILE A 96 20.25 -7.23 20.81
CA ILE A 96 18.84 -6.80 20.79
C ILE A 96 18.34 -6.55 22.21
N ASP A 97 18.67 -7.45 23.14
CA ASP A 97 18.36 -7.33 24.56
C ASP A 97 19.47 -7.96 25.41
N THR A 98 19.61 -7.49 26.65
CA THR A 98 20.57 -7.99 27.63
C THR A 98 19.86 -8.35 28.94
N VAL A 99 20.16 -9.55 29.42
CA VAL A 99 19.72 -10.06 30.72
C VAL A 99 20.95 -10.19 31.60
N THR A 100 20.87 -9.67 32.82
CA THR A 100 21.89 -9.86 33.85
C THR A 100 21.24 -10.25 35.17
N GLY A 101 21.95 -11.05 35.96
CA GLY A 101 21.53 -11.47 37.30
C GLY A 101 20.22 -12.25 37.33
N ASN A 102 19.84 -12.94 36.25
CA ASN A 102 18.55 -13.60 36.17
C ASN A 102 18.41 -14.76 37.18
N THR A 103 17.25 -14.80 37.84
CA THR A 103 16.85 -15.83 38.80
C THR A 103 15.46 -16.42 38.49
N LEU A 104 14.86 -16.04 37.36
CA LEU A 104 13.53 -16.48 36.94
C LEU A 104 13.63 -17.78 36.13
N SER A 105 12.62 -18.65 36.28
CA SER A 105 12.49 -19.88 35.49
C SER A 105 12.22 -19.62 34.01
N THR A 106 11.61 -18.48 33.70
CA THR A 106 11.29 -18.05 32.33
C THR A 106 11.65 -16.59 32.18
N THR A 107 12.27 -16.26 31.06
CA THR A 107 12.44 -14.88 30.61
C THR A 107 11.59 -14.68 29.38
N ASP A 108 10.57 -13.83 29.50
CA ASP A 108 9.63 -13.49 28.43
C ASP A 108 9.65 -11.98 28.28
N ARG A 109 10.18 -11.49 27.16
CA ARG A 109 10.45 -10.07 26.96
C ARG A 109 10.05 -9.62 25.57
N THR A 110 9.54 -8.39 25.52
CA THR A 110 9.23 -7.66 24.29
C THR A 110 10.29 -6.59 24.05
N THR A 111 10.72 -6.42 22.80
CA THR A 111 11.74 -5.46 22.35
C THR A 111 11.20 -4.55 21.27
N ALA A 112 12.00 -3.57 20.83
CA ALA A 112 11.76 -2.94 19.53
C ALA A 112 11.76 -3.99 18.41
N ILE A 113 11.04 -3.71 17.33
CA ILE A 113 11.01 -4.59 16.16
C ILE A 113 12.40 -4.58 15.50
N VAL A 114 12.95 -5.76 15.26
CA VAL A 114 14.20 -5.98 14.55
C VAL A 114 14.02 -6.97 13.40
N ASN A 115 14.88 -6.93 12.38
CA ASN A 115 14.74 -7.75 11.18
C ASN A 115 16.02 -8.53 10.85
N PHE A 116 16.12 -9.74 11.38
CA PHE A 116 17.26 -10.63 11.19
C PHE A 116 16.84 -12.00 10.66
N ARG A 117 17.76 -12.71 10.00
CA ARG A 117 17.59 -14.12 9.63
C ARG A 117 17.99 -15.06 10.77
N PHE A 118 19.11 -14.76 11.43
CA PHE A 118 19.63 -15.58 12.51
C PHE A 118 19.37 -14.90 13.85
N TYR A 119 18.89 -15.67 14.82
CA TYR A 119 18.68 -15.22 16.18
C TYR A 119 19.39 -16.16 17.15
N ARG A 120 20.02 -15.63 18.20
CA ARG A 120 20.69 -16.45 19.21
C ARG A 120 20.52 -15.92 20.62
N VAL A 121 20.60 -16.84 21.57
CA VAL A 121 20.87 -16.54 22.98
C VAL A 121 22.36 -16.76 23.21
N SER A 122 23.08 -15.71 23.60
CA SER A 122 24.51 -15.73 23.89
C SER A 122 24.74 -15.58 25.39
N VAL A 123 25.12 -16.67 26.04
CA VAL A 123 25.28 -16.78 27.49
C VAL A 123 26.72 -16.46 27.88
N THR A 124 26.89 -15.47 28.74
CA THR A 124 28.20 -14.97 29.23
C THR A 124 28.47 -15.35 30.68
N SER A 125 27.41 -15.61 31.46
CA SER A 125 27.46 -16.32 32.74
C SER A 125 26.32 -17.33 32.76
N GLY A 126 26.68 -18.60 32.86
CA GLY A 126 25.77 -19.74 32.86
C GLY A 126 24.85 -19.83 34.09
N LEU A 127 24.52 -21.06 34.50
CA LEU A 127 23.64 -21.34 35.63
C LEU A 127 24.15 -20.66 36.91
N ASN A 128 23.25 -20.12 37.74
CA ASN A 128 23.64 -19.49 39.01
C ASN A 128 24.45 -20.44 39.93
N ALA A 129 24.11 -21.72 39.96
CA ALA A 129 24.84 -22.75 40.72
C ALA A 129 26.17 -23.17 40.07
N ASN A 130 26.34 -22.99 38.77
CA ASN A 130 27.58 -23.24 38.05
C ASN A 130 27.67 -22.36 36.80
N LYS A 131 28.38 -21.25 36.93
CA LYS A 131 28.46 -20.21 35.90
C LYS A 131 29.19 -20.65 34.63
N GLY A 132 29.90 -21.78 34.67
CA GLY A 132 30.57 -22.37 33.50
C GLY A 132 29.67 -23.25 32.63
N LEU A 133 28.44 -23.54 33.06
CA LEU A 133 27.47 -24.34 32.31
C LEU A 133 26.29 -23.47 31.85
N ALA A 134 25.90 -23.53 30.59
CA ALA A 134 24.63 -22.96 30.11
C ALA A 134 23.66 -24.08 29.75
N SER A 135 22.36 -23.85 29.99
CA SER A 135 21.33 -24.75 29.52
C SER A 135 20.02 -24.02 29.23
N ILE A 136 19.34 -24.40 28.15
CA ILE A 136 18.06 -23.83 27.73
C ILE A 136 17.10 -24.98 27.46
N GLU A 137 15.95 -24.97 28.12
CA GLU A 137 14.87 -25.96 27.89
C GLU A 137 14.13 -25.64 26.60
N GLU A 138 13.85 -24.37 26.34
CA GLU A 138 13.21 -23.94 25.09
C GLU A 138 13.52 -22.46 24.82
N LEU A 139 13.77 -22.15 23.55
CA LEU A 139 13.84 -20.80 22.99
C LEU A 139 12.63 -20.62 22.08
N GLU A 140 11.77 -19.66 22.44
CA GLU A 140 10.64 -19.26 21.62
C GLU A 140 10.90 -17.87 21.04
N ILE A 141 10.57 -17.68 19.77
CA ILE A 141 10.70 -16.40 19.07
C ILE A 141 9.36 -16.11 18.41
N TYR A 142 8.90 -14.87 18.45
CA TYR A 142 7.61 -14.48 17.89
C TYR A 142 7.76 -13.33 16.89
N GLU A 143 7.10 -13.44 15.74
CA GLU A 143 7.08 -12.37 14.75
C GLU A 143 6.39 -11.12 15.30
N ALA A 144 6.93 -9.97 14.92
CA ALA A 144 6.30 -8.69 15.17
C ALA A 144 5.15 -8.48 14.17
N PRO A 145 4.05 -7.82 14.58
CA PRO A 145 3.03 -7.42 13.64
C PRO A 145 3.58 -6.35 12.69
N VAL A 146 3.64 -6.65 11.39
CA VAL A 146 4.02 -5.68 10.35
C VAL A 146 2.75 -4.97 9.87
N PRO A 147 2.72 -3.63 9.81
CA PRO A 147 1.56 -2.89 9.32
C PRO A 147 1.24 -3.20 7.85
N VAL A 148 0.00 -3.56 7.59
CA VAL A 148 -0.56 -3.77 6.24
C VAL A 148 -1.98 -3.21 6.20
N LEU A 149 -2.48 -2.84 5.02
CA LEU A 149 -3.91 -2.58 4.90
C LEU A 149 -4.69 -3.90 4.84
N THR A 150 -5.84 -3.92 5.49
CA THR A 150 -6.84 -5.00 5.39
C THR A 150 -8.07 -4.56 4.61
N ASN A 151 -8.23 -3.25 4.37
CA ASN A 151 -9.24 -2.69 3.49
C ASN A 151 -8.78 -1.34 2.93
N LEU A 152 -9.20 -1.02 1.71
CA LEU A 152 -9.06 0.29 1.08
C LEU A 152 -10.28 0.54 0.18
N THR A 153 -11.01 1.62 0.42
CA THR A 153 -12.14 2.05 -0.42
C THR A 153 -12.08 3.55 -0.70
N LEU A 154 -12.73 3.95 -1.80
CA LEU A 154 -12.93 5.33 -2.20
C LEU A 154 -14.40 5.69 -2.03
N SER A 155 -14.72 6.96 -1.75
CA SER A 155 -16.10 7.44 -1.73
C SER A 155 -16.74 7.47 -3.13
N SER A 156 -15.94 7.49 -4.19
CA SER A 156 -16.36 7.43 -5.58
C SER A 156 -15.28 6.77 -6.44
N GLY A 157 -15.69 6.12 -7.53
CA GLY A 157 -14.83 5.28 -8.35
C GLY A 157 -14.58 3.89 -7.74
N THR A 158 -13.98 3.02 -8.54
CA THR A 158 -13.67 1.64 -8.16
C THR A 158 -12.18 1.39 -8.30
N LEU A 159 -11.56 0.80 -7.28
CA LEU A 159 -10.16 0.39 -7.34
C LEU A 159 -9.95 -0.68 -8.42
N ASN A 160 -8.92 -0.50 -9.22
CA ASN A 160 -8.43 -1.48 -10.19
C ASN A 160 -6.92 -1.70 -9.97
N PRO A 161 -6.49 -2.93 -9.62
CA PRO A 161 -7.30 -4.11 -9.34
C PRO A 161 -8.18 -3.94 -8.09
N ALA A 162 -9.13 -4.86 -7.86
CA ALA A 162 -9.83 -4.92 -6.58
C ALA A 162 -8.83 -5.07 -5.42
N PHE A 163 -9.17 -4.51 -4.26
CA PHE A 163 -8.23 -4.44 -3.14
C PHE A 163 -7.66 -5.81 -2.75
N ASN A 164 -6.33 -5.85 -2.64
CA ASN A 164 -5.58 -6.97 -2.11
C ASN A 164 -4.42 -6.42 -1.27
N SER A 165 -4.24 -6.90 -0.04
CA SER A 165 -3.25 -6.34 0.90
C SER A 165 -1.80 -6.42 0.39
N ALA A 166 -1.50 -7.32 -0.56
CA ALA A 166 -0.19 -7.48 -1.19
C ALA A 166 0.00 -6.61 -2.46
N VAL A 167 -1.05 -5.91 -2.92
CA VAL A 167 -0.98 -4.97 -4.04
C VAL A 167 -0.86 -3.55 -3.50
N TYR A 168 0.18 -2.85 -3.95
CA TYR A 168 0.53 -1.50 -3.46
C TYR A 168 0.19 -0.37 -4.42
N ASN A 169 -0.16 -0.68 -5.67
CA ASN A 169 -0.50 0.31 -6.68
C ASN A 169 -1.87 0.00 -7.25
N TYR A 170 -2.74 1.01 -7.26
CA TYR A 170 -4.10 0.94 -7.77
C TYR A 170 -4.36 2.11 -8.70
N THR A 171 -5.34 1.92 -9.59
CA THR A 171 -5.95 2.99 -10.36
C THR A 171 -7.44 3.08 -10.06
N ALA A 172 -8.04 4.24 -10.31
CA ALA A 172 -9.49 4.42 -10.31
C ALA A 172 -9.84 5.55 -11.28
N SER A 173 -11.04 5.52 -11.85
CA SER A 173 -11.60 6.63 -12.63
C SER A 173 -12.87 7.15 -11.97
N VAL A 174 -13.09 8.46 -12.03
CA VAL A 174 -14.27 9.13 -11.49
C VAL A 174 -14.86 10.09 -12.52
N GLY A 175 -16.16 10.36 -12.41
CA GLY A 175 -16.86 11.31 -13.29
C GLY A 175 -16.32 12.74 -13.17
N TYR A 176 -16.60 13.56 -14.17
CA TYR A 176 -16.14 14.95 -14.24
C TYR A 176 -16.72 15.80 -13.09
N ASP A 177 -17.90 15.45 -12.60
CA ASP A 177 -18.61 16.08 -11.49
C ASP A 177 -18.01 15.76 -10.12
N VAL A 178 -17.17 14.72 -10.02
CA VAL A 178 -16.49 14.32 -8.79
C VAL A 178 -15.26 15.20 -8.56
N THR A 179 -15.46 16.37 -7.96
CA THR A 179 -14.39 17.34 -7.66
C THR A 179 -13.54 16.96 -6.44
N SER A 180 -14.00 16.01 -5.62
CA SER A 180 -13.23 15.47 -4.50
C SER A 180 -13.64 14.05 -4.15
N ILE A 181 -12.76 13.32 -3.46
CA ILE A 181 -13.03 12.01 -2.88
C ILE A 181 -12.55 11.95 -1.43
N THR A 182 -13.05 10.99 -0.66
CA THR A 182 -12.41 10.53 0.57
C THR A 182 -11.88 9.11 0.39
N VAL A 183 -10.84 8.77 1.14
CA VAL A 183 -10.30 7.41 1.21
C VAL A 183 -10.59 6.84 2.59
N THR A 184 -11.17 5.64 2.64
CA THR A 184 -11.33 4.88 3.87
C THR A 184 -10.38 3.69 3.83
N ALA A 185 -9.38 3.70 4.69
CA ALA A 185 -8.38 2.64 4.79
C ALA A 185 -8.45 1.99 6.17
N THR A 186 -8.41 0.66 6.22
CA THR A 186 -8.35 -0.10 7.48
C THR A 186 -6.99 -0.74 7.59
N SER A 187 -6.27 -0.44 8.66
CA SER A 187 -4.97 -1.04 8.96
C SER A 187 -5.11 -2.34 9.77
N GLY A 188 -4.25 -3.31 9.45
CA GLY A 188 -3.90 -4.45 10.27
C GLY A 188 -2.47 -4.32 10.79
N GLY A 189 -2.08 -5.18 11.74
CA GLY A 189 -0.72 -5.19 12.27
C GLY A 189 -0.38 -4.01 13.20
N ALA A 190 -1.38 -3.28 13.69
CA ALA A 190 -1.27 -2.19 14.67
C ALA A 190 -0.15 -1.17 14.35
N PRO A 191 -0.23 -0.44 13.22
CA PRO A 191 0.68 0.67 12.95
C PRO A 191 0.66 1.71 14.08
N SER A 192 1.78 2.39 14.27
CA SER A 192 1.84 3.57 15.15
C SER A 192 1.09 4.76 14.55
N THR A 193 1.15 4.94 13.22
CA THR A 193 0.38 5.96 12.52
C THR A 193 -0.10 5.47 11.14
N MET A 194 -1.24 5.99 10.70
CA MET A 194 -1.72 5.90 9.33
C MET A 194 -2.00 7.31 8.81
N THR A 195 -1.52 7.62 7.60
CA THR A 195 -1.78 8.90 6.94
C THR A 195 -2.34 8.71 5.55
N VAL A 196 -3.17 9.66 5.10
CA VAL A 196 -3.67 9.79 3.73
C VAL A 196 -3.20 11.14 3.21
N ASN A 197 -2.42 11.15 2.13
CA ASN A 197 -1.73 12.35 1.61
C ASN A 197 -0.98 13.15 2.70
N GLY A 198 -0.31 12.43 3.61
CA GLY A 198 0.44 13.02 4.73
C GLY A 198 -0.41 13.48 5.92
N VAL A 199 -1.74 13.43 5.83
CA VAL A 199 -2.66 13.80 6.93
C VAL A 199 -3.02 12.57 7.74
N THR A 200 -2.80 12.61 9.06
CA THR A 200 -3.16 11.52 9.98
C THR A 200 -4.64 11.17 9.87
N THR A 201 -4.92 9.88 9.71
CA THR A 201 -6.27 9.34 9.56
C THR A 201 -6.46 8.15 10.48
N THR A 202 -7.61 8.05 11.13
CA THR A 202 -7.96 6.92 11.99
C THR A 202 -8.33 5.69 11.15
N SER A 203 -7.84 4.51 11.54
CA SER A 203 -8.15 3.24 10.87
C SER A 203 -9.67 3.02 10.75
N GLY A 204 -10.12 2.68 9.53
CA GLY A 204 -11.52 2.44 9.23
C GLY A 204 -12.40 3.69 9.17
N GLN A 205 -11.82 4.89 9.25
CA GLN A 205 -12.55 6.15 9.08
C GLN A 205 -12.19 6.81 7.73
N PRO A 206 -13.14 7.53 7.10
CA PRO A 206 -12.83 8.33 5.92
C PRO A 206 -11.78 9.40 6.24
N SER A 207 -10.88 9.64 5.30
CA SER A 207 -9.98 10.80 5.31
C SER A 207 -10.75 12.12 5.21
N ALA A 208 -10.04 13.24 5.39
CA ALA A 208 -10.53 14.52 4.88
C ALA A 208 -10.74 14.46 3.35
N PRO A 209 -11.65 15.29 2.79
CA PRO A 209 -11.83 15.38 1.34
C PRO A 209 -10.54 15.75 0.62
N ILE A 210 -10.24 15.02 -0.45
CA ILE A 210 -9.10 15.21 -1.33
C ILE A 210 -9.62 15.81 -2.62
N SER A 211 -9.28 17.07 -2.89
CA SER A 211 -9.64 17.75 -4.14
C SER A 211 -8.96 17.10 -5.35
N LEU A 212 -9.72 16.97 -6.44
CA LEU A 212 -9.26 16.35 -7.68
C LEU A 212 -9.19 17.38 -8.80
N ASN A 213 -8.00 17.47 -9.41
CA ASN A 213 -7.82 18.14 -10.69
C ASN A 213 -8.33 17.24 -11.82
N VAL A 214 -8.71 17.81 -12.95
CA VAL A 214 -9.00 17.03 -14.16
C VAL A 214 -7.74 16.25 -14.54
N GLY A 215 -7.92 15.00 -14.98
CA GLY A 215 -6.82 14.09 -15.28
C GLY A 215 -6.31 13.34 -14.05
N ALA A 216 -5.03 12.99 -14.04
CA ALA A 216 -4.43 12.11 -13.05
C ALA A 216 -4.16 12.84 -11.72
N ASN A 217 -4.59 12.22 -10.62
CA ASN A 217 -4.34 12.62 -9.24
C ASN A 217 -3.73 11.45 -8.48
N THR A 218 -2.71 11.70 -7.68
CA THR A 218 -2.08 10.64 -6.87
C THR A 218 -2.52 10.77 -5.42
N VAL A 219 -3.04 9.67 -4.86
CA VAL A 219 -3.36 9.55 -3.44
C VAL A 219 -2.48 8.49 -2.81
N THR A 220 -1.84 8.82 -1.69
CA THR A 220 -0.97 7.89 -0.94
C THR A 220 -1.54 7.60 0.43
N VAL A 221 -1.61 6.33 0.80
CA VAL A 221 -1.90 5.86 2.15
C VAL A 221 -0.62 5.26 2.74
N GLN A 222 -0.14 5.80 3.85
CA GLN A 222 1.10 5.35 4.48
C GLN A 222 0.85 4.81 5.88
N LEU A 223 1.41 3.63 6.16
CA LEU A 223 1.43 3.00 7.48
C LEU A 223 2.86 3.06 8.03
N THR A 224 3.01 3.58 9.24
CA THR A 224 4.33 3.72 9.89
C THR A 224 4.33 3.00 11.23
N SER A 225 5.39 2.22 11.46
CA SER A 225 5.74 1.66 12.77
C SER A 225 7.25 1.70 12.98
N PRO A 226 7.74 1.92 14.21
CA PRO A 226 9.16 1.84 14.51
C PRO A 226 9.76 0.46 14.17
N GLY A 227 10.96 0.45 13.58
CA GLY A 227 11.70 -0.78 13.29
C GLY A 227 11.24 -1.56 12.05
N VAL A 228 10.22 -1.06 11.32
CA VAL A 228 9.78 -1.61 10.03
C VAL A 228 9.77 -0.53 8.94
N PRO A 229 9.98 -0.88 7.66
CA PRO A 229 9.83 0.07 6.56
C PRO A 229 8.41 0.66 6.50
N VAL A 230 8.30 1.92 6.09
CA VAL A 230 6.99 2.56 5.85
C VAL A 230 6.28 1.83 4.72
N GLN A 231 5.07 1.34 4.99
CA GLN A 231 4.26 0.70 3.98
C GLN A 231 3.40 1.74 3.26
N THR A 232 3.59 1.89 1.94
CA THR A 232 2.83 2.85 1.12
C THR A 232 1.92 2.11 0.15
N TYR A 233 0.66 2.53 0.09
CA TYR A 233 -0.31 2.15 -0.94
C TYR A 233 -0.64 3.40 -1.76
N THR A 234 -0.57 3.30 -3.08
CA THR A 234 -0.79 4.42 -4.00
C THR A 234 -2.01 4.17 -4.87
N VAL A 235 -2.88 5.16 -4.96
CA VAL A 235 -4.05 5.16 -5.85
C VAL A 235 -3.91 6.31 -6.84
N ALA A 236 -3.76 5.98 -8.13
CA ALA A 236 -3.83 6.93 -9.22
C ALA A 236 -5.30 7.11 -9.65
N VAL A 237 -5.90 8.21 -9.25
CA VAL A 237 -7.30 8.55 -9.54
C VAL A 237 -7.33 9.47 -10.76
N THR A 238 -7.97 9.04 -11.85
CA THR A 238 -8.19 9.86 -13.03
C THR A 238 -9.58 10.47 -12.97
N ARG A 239 -9.67 11.80 -12.90
CA ARG A 239 -10.95 12.51 -13.01
C ARG A 239 -11.21 12.88 -14.46
N ALA A 240 -12.40 12.56 -14.95
CA ALA A 240 -12.83 12.90 -16.30
C ALA A 240 -12.84 14.42 -16.56
N SER A 241 -12.54 14.83 -17.79
CA SER A 241 -12.78 16.19 -18.26
C SER A 241 -14.28 16.44 -18.49
N SER A 242 -14.70 17.72 -18.48
CA SER A 242 -16.10 18.07 -18.77
C SER A 242 -16.52 17.59 -20.18
N PRO A 243 -17.68 16.92 -20.33
CA PRO A 243 -18.21 16.55 -21.65
C PRO A 243 -19.04 17.67 -22.31
N TYR A 244 -19.06 18.89 -21.77
CA TYR A 244 -19.90 19.97 -22.29
C TYR A 244 -19.15 20.92 -23.21
N LEU A 245 -19.88 21.45 -24.20
CA LEU A 245 -19.50 22.64 -24.94
C LEU A 245 -20.04 23.89 -24.23
N THR A 246 -19.32 25.01 -24.31
CA THR A 246 -19.81 26.35 -23.96
C THR A 246 -20.45 27.03 -25.16
N GLU A 247 -19.90 26.80 -26.34
CA GLU A 247 -20.23 27.51 -27.56
C GLU A 247 -19.97 26.66 -28.80
N VAL A 248 -20.77 26.91 -29.85
CA VAL A 248 -20.49 26.45 -31.21
C VAL A 248 -20.63 27.63 -32.16
N GLU A 249 -19.56 28.00 -32.83
CA GLU A 249 -19.60 28.96 -33.95
C GLU A 249 -19.90 28.22 -35.25
N VAL A 250 -20.86 28.76 -36.01
CA VAL A 250 -21.26 28.27 -37.33
C VAL A 250 -20.97 29.35 -38.35
N ILE A 251 -19.98 29.12 -39.20
CA ILE A 251 -19.63 30.06 -40.28
C ILE A 251 -20.22 29.50 -41.58
N TYR A 252 -21.19 30.20 -42.18
CA TYR A 252 -21.76 29.82 -43.46
C TYR A 252 -21.04 30.53 -44.61
N THR A 253 -20.99 29.86 -45.76
CA THR A 253 -20.47 30.43 -47.01
C THR A 253 -21.43 30.14 -48.16
N GLY A 254 -21.54 31.07 -49.10
CA GLY A 254 -22.34 30.88 -50.30
C GLY A 254 -22.30 32.08 -51.23
N ARG A 255 -23.23 32.10 -52.19
CA ARG A 255 -23.29 33.17 -53.21
C ARG A 255 -23.59 34.55 -52.61
N SER A 256 -24.27 34.58 -51.46
CA SER A 256 -24.59 35.82 -50.74
C SER A 256 -23.45 36.33 -49.83
N GLY A 257 -22.28 35.67 -49.83
CA GLY A 257 -21.17 35.97 -48.94
C GLY A 257 -21.01 34.98 -47.80
N SER A 258 -20.25 35.36 -46.78
CA SER A 258 -20.07 34.60 -45.54
C SER A 258 -20.67 35.32 -44.35
N GLY A 259 -21.09 34.57 -43.34
CA GLY A 259 -21.50 35.12 -42.06
C GLY A 259 -21.32 34.11 -40.94
N GLU A 260 -21.47 34.59 -39.71
CA GLU A 260 -21.17 33.85 -38.49
C GLU A 260 -22.41 33.82 -37.60
N ILE A 261 -22.65 32.67 -36.99
CA ILE A 261 -23.72 32.46 -36.02
C ILE A 261 -23.12 31.76 -34.81
N THR A 262 -23.23 32.40 -33.65
CA THR A 262 -22.86 31.82 -32.36
C THR A 262 -24.05 31.09 -31.75
N ILE A 263 -23.86 29.83 -31.38
CA ILE A 263 -24.78 29.05 -30.57
C ILE A 263 -24.20 28.91 -29.16
N THR A 264 -24.81 29.56 -28.18
CA THR A 264 -24.50 29.34 -26.76
C THR A 264 -25.13 28.03 -26.30
N MET A 265 -24.35 27.20 -25.62
CA MET A 265 -24.76 25.85 -25.25
C MET A 265 -25.38 25.82 -23.84
N ASP A 266 -26.47 25.06 -23.70
CA ASP A 266 -27.13 24.73 -22.44
C ASP A 266 -26.85 23.26 -22.08
N HIS A 267 -26.51 23.01 -20.81
CA HIS A 267 -26.18 21.66 -20.29
C HIS A 267 -27.34 20.66 -20.35
N THR A 268 -28.56 21.12 -20.59
CA THR A 268 -29.77 20.29 -20.68
C THR A 268 -30.22 20.06 -22.12
N VAL A 269 -29.65 20.79 -23.09
CA VAL A 269 -30.04 20.73 -24.51
C VAL A 269 -28.96 20.04 -25.33
N THR A 270 -29.37 19.07 -26.15
CA THR A 270 -28.50 18.32 -27.07
C THR A 270 -28.83 18.54 -28.54
N SER A 271 -29.95 19.20 -28.86
CA SER A 271 -30.35 19.50 -30.23
C SER A 271 -30.54 21.00 -30.41
N TYR A 272 -29.82 21.56 -31.36
CA TYR A 272 -29.83 22.98 -31.66
C TYR A 272 -30.23 23.17 -33.13
N THR A 273 -30.94 24.26 -33.41
CA THR A 273 -31.31 24.63 -34.77
C THR A 273 -30.82 26.04 -35.08
N THR A 274 -30.37 26.25 -36.32
CA THR A 274 -29.99 27.57 -36.82
C THR A 274 -30.38 27.72 -38.28
N ASN A 275 -30.65 28.95 -38.71
CA ASN A 275 -31.02 29.27 -40.07
C ASN A 275 -29.89 30.03 -40.75
N VAL A 276 -29.55 29.63 -41.97
CA VAL A 276 -28.59 30.33 -42.83
C VAL A 276 -29.30 30.85 -44.07
N PRO A 277 -28.76 31.85 -44.78
CA PRO A 277 -29.37 32.32 -46.02
C PRO A 277 -29.53 31.18 -47.04
N SER A 278 -30.62 31.19 -47.80
CA SER A 278 -30.98 30.13 -48.76
C SER A 278 -29.94 29.87 -49.86
N ALA A 279 -29.09 30.86 -50.16
CA ALA A 279 -27.99 30.76 -51.11
C ALA A 279 -26.68 30.20 -50.51
N SER A 280 -26.70 29.79 -49.23
CA SER A 280 -25.55 29.16 -48.57
C SER A 280 -25.30 27.76 -49.12
N THR A 281 -24.04 27.43 -49.37
CA THR A 281 -23.62 26.14 -49.94
C THR A 281 -22.98 25.23 -48.91
N ALA A 282 -22.29 25.79 -47.90
CA ALA A 282 -21.60 25.03 -46.87
C ALA A 282 -21.53 25.80 -45.54
N VAL A 283 -21.23 25.08 -44.46
CA VAL A 283 -20.84 25.65 -43.15
C VAL A 283 -19.53 25.04 -42.67
N THR A 284 -18.78 25.77 -41.87
CA THR A 284 -17.78 25.21 -40.95
C THR A 284 -18.26 25.38 -39.51
N ILE A 285 -17.76 24.52 -38.64
CA ILE A 285 -18.14 24.47 -37.23
C ILE A 285 -16.87 24.62 -36.38
N THR A 286 -16.87 25.57 -35.45
CA THR A 286 -15.84 25.71 -34.43
C THR A 286 -16.47 25.45 -33.05
N PRO A 287 -16.23 24.28 -32.43
CA PRO A 287 -16.76 23.97 -31.11
C PRO A 287 -15.82 24.43 -30.00
N PHE A 288 -16.36 24.99 -28.92
CA PHE A 288 -15.62 25.35 -27.71
C PHE A 288 -16.09 24.49 -26.54
N ALA A 289 -15.20 23.62 -26.05
CA ALA A 289 -15.43 22.80 -24.86
C ALA A 289 -15.22 23.58 -23.56
N GLU A 290 -16.00 23.27 -22.53
CA GLU A 290 -15.76 23.74 -21.16
C GLU A 290 -14.39 23.31 -20.63
N ASP A 291 -13.92 22.16 -21.08
CA ASP A 291 -12.64 21.59 -20.71
C ASP A 291 -11.87 21.24 -21.98
N THR A 292 -10.73 21.92 -22.18
CA THR A 292 -9.88 21.75 -23.35
C THR A 292 -9.23 20.36 -23.43
N ALA A 293 -9.26 19.57 -22.35
CA ALA A 293 -8.79 18.19 -22.36
C ALA A 293 -9.79 17.21 -23.02
N ALA A 294 -11.04 17.62 -23.24
CA ALA A 294 -12.02 16.79 -23.93
C ALA A 294 -11.68 16.65 -25.44
N GLN A 295 -11.95 15.47 -26.00
CA GLN A 295 -11.81 15.24 -27.44
C GLN A 295 -13.13 15.53 -28.14
N ILE A 296 -13.11 16.36 -29.19
CA ILE A 296 -14.31 16.73 -29.93
C ILE A 296 -14.29 16.05 -31.30
N VAL A 297 -15.43 15.54 -31.76
CA VAL A 297 -15.61 15.01 -33.10
C VAL A 297 -16.80 15.71 -33.75
N VAL A 298 -16.56 16.47 -34.81
CA VAL A 298 -17.60 17.16 -35.60
C VAL A 298 -17.75 16.47 -36.94
N ASN A 299 -18.93 15.94 -37.23
CA ASN A 299 -19.24 15.26 -38.49
C ASN A 299 -18.20 14.19 -38.88
N GLY A 300 -17.66 13.48 -37.88
CA GLY A 300 -16.61 12.46 -38.05
C GLY A 300 -15.17 12.98 -38.05
N GLN A 301 -14.94 14.29 -38.10
CA GLN A 301 -13.61 14.90 -37.98
C GLN A 301 -13.26 15.16 -36.50
N GLN A 302 -12.12 14.64 -36.04
CA GLN A 302 -11.59 14.96 -34.72
C GLN A 302 -11.02 16.39 -34.70
N LEU A 303 -11.36 17.14 -33.66
CA LEU A 303 -11.01 18.55 -33.46
C LEU A 303 -10.58 18.80 -32.00
N SER A 304 -9.70 19.77 -31.81
CA SER A 304 -9.47 20.42 -30.52
C SER A 304 -10.52 21.50 -30.25
N SER A 305 -10.69 21.90 -28.99
CA SER A 305 -11.52 23.06 -28.64
C SER A 305 -11.02 24.33 -29.35
N GLY A 306 -11.92 25.04 -30.04
CA GLY A 306 -11.59 26.22 -30.84
C GLY A 306 -11.03 25.93 -32.24
N GLU A 307 -10.90 24.66 -32.64
CA GLU A 307 -10.46 24.27 -33.97
C GLU A 307 -11.64 24.21 -34.95
N THR A 308 -11.51 24.85 -36.11
CA THR A 308 -12.57 24.88 -37.13
C THR A 308 -12.58 23.58 -37.96
N SER A 309 -13.77 23.02 -38.16
CA SER A 309 -13.98 21.85 -39.02
C SER A 309 -13.66 22.12 -40.50
N SER A 310 -13.49 21.04 -41.28
CA SER A 310 -13.61 21.13 -42.73
C SER A 310 -15.02 21.62 -43.13
N ALA A 311 -15.15 22.17 -44.33
CA ALA A 311 -16.44 22.64 -44.85
C ALA A 311 -17.43 21.46 -45.01
N ILE A 312 -18.64 21.65 -44.49
CA ILE A 312 -19.75 20.71 -44.51
C ILE A 312 -20.80 21.24 -45.49
N SER A 313 -21.02 20.51 -46.58
CA SER A 313 -22.01 20.87 -47.61
C SER A 313 -23.43 20.81 -47.06
N LEU A 314 -24.21 21.86 -47.33
CA LEU A 314 -25.60 21.95 -46.88
C LEU A 314 -26.56 21.33 -47.90
N SER A 315 -27.48 20.50 -47.41
CA SER A 315 -28.62 19.96 -48.18
C SER A 315 -29.61 21.07 -48.57
N THR A 316 -30.62 20.72 -49.37
CA THR A 316 -31.63 21.67 -49.87
C THR A 316 -32.74 21.99 -48.85
N SER A 317 -32.83 21.27 -47.72
CA SER A 317 -33.83 21.51 -46.67
C SER A 317 -33.16 21.75 -45.32
N SER A 318 -32.65 20.70 -44.70
CA SER A 318 -31.92 20.75 -43.43
C SER A 318 -30.72 19.82 -43.43
N THR A 319 -29.65 20.25 -42.79
CA THR A 319 -28.42 19.48 -42.62
C THR A 319 -28.20 19.24 -41.14
N GLN A 320 -28.15 17.99 -40.72
CA GLN A 320 -27.82 17.62 -39.34
C GLN A 320 -26.33 17.39 -39.22
N ILE A 321 -25.71 18.07 -38.26
CA ILE A 321 -24.28 18.01 -38.01
C ILE A 321 -24.09 17.43 -36.61
N PRO A 322 -23.69 16.16 -36.48
CA PRO A 322 -23.41 15.57 -35.19
C PRO A 322 -22.09 16.12 -34.62
N ILE A 323 -22.08 16.42 -33.33
CA ILE A 323 -20.90 16.81 -32.57
C ILE A 323 -20.83 15.92 -31.34
N GLN A 324 -19.72 15.20 -31.15
CA GLN A 324 -19.51 14.34 -29.99
C GLN A 324 -18.35 14.88 -29.15
N VAL A 325 -18.55 15.02 -27.85
CA VAL A 325 -17.53 15.44 -26.88
C VAL A 325 -17.21 14.26 -25.97
N LYS A 326 -15.98 13.78 -26.01
CA LYS A 326 -15.51 12.63 -25.23
C LYS A 326 -14.63 13.08 -24.07
N PRO A 327 -14.96 12.72 -22.82
CA PRO A 327 -14.06 12.90 -21.69
C PRO A 327 -12.72 12.17 -21.88
N SER A 328 -11.65 12.73 -21.32
CA SER A 328 -10.28 12.23 -21.44
C SER A 328 -10.04 10.81 -20.88
N ASP A 329 -10.92 10.31 -20.00
CA ASP A 329 -10.80 9.01 -19.32
C ASP A 329 -11.70 7.92 -19.93
N GLY A 330 -12.35 8.19 -21.06
CA GLY A 330 -13.19 7.22 -21.77
C GLY A 330 -14.56 6.98 -21.13
N GLN A 331 -14.98 7.83 -20.19
CA GLN A 331 -16.36 7.87 -19.69
C GLN A 331 -17.35 8.25 -20.81
N THR A 332 -18.65 8.15 -20.52
CA THR A 332 -19.74 8.37 -21.47
C THR A 332 -19.60 9.72 -22.21
N PRO A 333 -19.47 9.71 -23.54
CA PRO A 333 -19.47 10.93 -24.35
C PRO A 333 -20.79 11.69 -24.26
N ARG A 334 -20.76 12.97 -24.63
CA ARG A 334 -21.97 13.76 -24.86
C ARG A 334 -22.13 14.08 -26.33
N ASP A 335 -23.30 13.74 -26.85
CA ASP A 335 -23.65 13.94 -28.25
C ASP A 335 -24.58 15.15 -28.41
N TYR A 336 -24.24 15.99 -29.37
CA TYR A 336 -25.00 17.15 -29.81
C TYR A 336 -25.36 17.01 -31.29
N THR A 337 -26.45 17.66 -31.71
CA THR A 337 -26.80 17.82 -33.13
C THR A 337 -27.10 19.29 -33.41
N VAL A 338 -26.38 19.87 -34.36
CA VAL A 338 -26.70 21.19 -34.92
C VAL A 338 -27.43 20.97 -36.24
N THR A 339 -28.70 21.35 -36.30
CA THR A 339 -29.51 21.31 -37.53
C THR A 339 -29.49 22.68 -38.18
N VAL A 340 -28.93 22.74 -39.39
CA VAL A 340 -28.86 23.96 -40.20
C VAL A 340 -29.94 23.93 -41.27
N THR A 341 -30.82 24.92 -41.30
CA THR A 341 -31.91 25.08 -42.29
C THR A 341 -31.65 26.26 -43.24
N LYS A 342 -32.11 26.12 -44.49
CA LYS A 342 -32.02 27.14 -45.56
C LYS A 342 -33.34 27.86 -45.79
#